data_AF-A0A2E0DPX8-F1
#
_entry.id   AF-A0A2E0DPX8-F1
#
_cell.length_a   1.000
_cell.length_b   1.000
_cell.length_c   1.000
_cell.angle_alpha   90.00
_cell.angle_beta   90.00
_cell.angle_gamma   90.00
#
_symmetry.space_group_name_H-M   'P 1'
#
loop_
_entity.id
_entity.type
_entity.pdbx_description
1 polymer ?
#
loop_
_entity_poly.entity_id
_entity_poly.type
_entity_poly.pdbx_seq_one_letter_code
_entity_poly.pdbx_strand_id
1 'polypeptide(L)'
;PLFEDELGRFDFAAGGMRCMQCSEDSAGPRVGPIARSQLEDMISGQVPVGLSHTRRHLGLVSDFIAYHVLNKPLKSLRFLGSALPPEDEVGPEVG
;
A
#
# COMPACT_ATOMS: atom_id res chain seq x y z
N PRO A 1 4.47 8.22 -15.99
CA PRO A 1 4.37 6.87 -15.38
C PRO A 1 5.64 6.61 -14.56
N LEU A 2 5.53 5.92 -13.44
CA LEU A 2 6.70 5.44 -12.68
C LEU A 2 7.37 4.31 -13.46
N PHE A 3 8.70 4.26 -13.48
CA PHE A 3 9.40 3.08 -13.99
C PHE A 3 9.19 1.88 -13.05
N GLU A 4 9.44 0.66 -13.53
CA GLU A 4 9.10 -0.58 -12.83
C GLU A 4 9.83 -0.76 -11.50
N ASP A 5 11.07 -0.27 -11.42
CA ASP A 5 11.97 -0.36 -10.25
C ASP A 5 11.92 0.86 -9.32
N GLU A 6 11.23 1.93 -9.74
CA GLU A 6 11.21 3.18 -8.99
C GLU A 6 10.41 3.11 -7.68
N LEU A 7 10.87 3.87 -6.69
CA LEU A 7 10.08 4.12 -5.49
C LEU A 7 9.02 5.18 -5.78
N GLY A 8 7.76 4.85 -5.53
CA GLY A 8 6.67 5.81 -5.58
C GLY A 8 6.23 6.25 -4.19
N ARG A 9 5.42 7.31 -4.15
CA ARG A 9 4.63 7.69 -2.98
C ARG A 9 3.15 7.67 -3.34
N PHE A 10 2.35 7.08 -2.47
CA PHE A 10 0.90 7.15 -2.63
C PHE A 10 0.42 8.56 -2.30
N ASP A 11 -0.37 9.14 -3.17
CA ASP A 11 -1.02 10.43 -2.99
C ASP A 11 -2.53 10.19 -3.02
N PHE A 12 -3.15 10.25 -1.84
CA PHE A 12 -4.59 10.07 -1.68
C PHE A 12 -5.39 11.14 -2.42
N ALA A 13 -4.91 12.39 -2.48
CA ALA A 13 -5.60 13.43 -3.23
C ALA A 13 -5.54 13.18 -4.74
N ALA A 14 -4.42 12.63 -5.23
CA ALA A 14 -4.26 12.23 -6.63
C ALA A 14 -4.97 10.91 -6.97
N GLY A 15 -5.46 10.17 -5.97
CA GLY A 15 -6.09 8.86 -6.15
C GLY A 15 -5.13 7.74 -6.54
N GLY A 16 -3.81 7.90 -6.34
CA GLY A 16 -2.85 6.91 -6.81
C GLY A 16 -1.39 7.25 -6.56
N MET A 17 -0.50 6.65 -7.33
CA MET A 17 0.95 6.77 -7.15
C MET A 17 1.54 8.00 -7.86
N ARG A 18 2.46 8.70 -7.19
CA ARG A 18 3.34 9.71 -7.77
C ARG A 18 4.81 9.32 -7.58
N CYS A 19 5.68 9.80 -8.46
CA CYS A 19 7.12 9.72 -8.21
C CYS A 19 7.52 10.64 -7.06
N MET A 20 8.69 10.36 -6.49
CA MET A 20 9.19 11.11 -5.35
C MET A 20 9.23 12.61 -5.60
N GLN A 21 9.63 13.04 -6.80
CA GLN A 21 9.67 14.45 -7.20
C GLN A 21 8.28 15.09 -7.30
N CYS A 22 7.28 14.39 -7.83
CA CYS A 22 5.91 14.91 -7.94
C CYS A 22 5.12 14.83 -6.63
N SER A 23 5.69 14.21 -5.60
CA SER A 23 5.02 13.90 -4.33
C SER A 23 5.54 14.70 -3.14
N GLU A 24 6.26 15.80 -3.39
CA GLU A 24 6.96 16.57 -2.35
C GLU A 24 6.02 17.02 -1.21
N ASP A 25 4.77 17.35 -1.56
CA ASP A 25 3.73 17.74 -0.60
C ASP A 25 2.76 16.60 -0.20
N SER A 26 2.98 15.37 -0.67
CA SER A 26 2.10 14.24 -0.38
C SER A 26 2.45 13.58 0.94
N ALA A 27 1.43 13.35 1.78
CA ALA A 27 1.58 12.75 3.11
C ALA A 27 1.44 11.22 3.13
N GLY A 28 1.15 10.58 1.99
CA GLY A 28 0.92 9.13 1.94
C GLY A 28 2.20 8.29 2.00
N PRO A 29 2.09 6.96 2.18
CA PRO A 29 3.24 6.09 2.35
C PRO A 29 4.08 5.96 1.07
N ARG A 30 5.37 5.64 1.25
CA ARG A 30 6.24 5.21 0.16
C ARG A 30 5.89 3.76 -0.20
N VAL A 31 5.81 3.46 -1.49
CA VAL A 31 5.46 2.13 -2.00
C VAL A 31 6.56 1.70 -2.96
N GLY A 32 7.29 0.66 -2.56
CA GLY A 32 8.36 0.06 -3.36
C GLY A 32 7.83 -0.69 -4.59
N PRO A 33 8.70 -1.01 -5.56
CA PRO A 33 8.31 -1.65 -6.80
C PRO A 33 7.58 -2.99 -6.60
N ILE A 34 8.07 -3.85 -5.71
CA ILE A 34 7.40 -5.13 -5.36
C ILE A 34 6.01 -4.88 -4.78
N ALA A 35 5.88 -3.94 -3.85
CA ALA A 35 4.59 -3.60 -3.26
C ALA A 35 3.62 -2.99 -4.30
N ARG A 36 4.12 -2.23 -5.29
CA ARG A 36 3.30 -1.74 -6.40
C ARG A 36 2.78 -2.88 -7.27
N SER A 37 3.63 -3.82 -7.66
CA SER A 37 3.20 -5.02 -8.40
C SER A 37 2.18 -5.84 -7.61
N GLN A 38 2.39 -6.04 -6.31
CA GLN A 38 1.40 -6.71 -5.45
C GLN A 38 0.06 -5.97 -5.40
N LEU A 39 0.07 -4.63 -5.36
CA LEU A 39 -1.16 -3.82 -5.41
C LEU A 39 -1.87 -3.94 -6.77
N GLU A 40 -1.13 -3.94 -7.88
CA GLU A 40 -1.67 -4.12 -9.23
C GLU A 40 -2.34 -5.49 -9.38
N ASP A 41 -1.70 -6.56 -8.91
CA ASP A 41 -2.27 -7.91 -8.86
C ASP A 41 -3.58 -7.93 -8.05
N MET A 42 -3.59 -7.34 -6.85
CA MET A 42 -4.79 -7.26 -6.00
C MET A 42 -5.92 -6.47 -6.67
N ILE A 43 -5.62 -5.35 -7.33
CA ILE A 43 -6.61 -4.55 -8.08
C ILE A 43 -7.20 -5.35 -9.24
N SER A 44 -6.41 -6.22 -9.87
CA SER A 44 -6.86 -7.13 -10.92
C SER A 44 -7.64 -8.35 -10.40
N GLY A 45 -7.86 -8.44 -9.08
CA GLY A 45 -8.57 -9.55 -8.44
C GLY A 45 -7.73 -10.80 -8.24
N GLN A 46 -6.41 -10.70 -8.39
CA GLN A 46 -5.47 -11.79 -8.14
C GLN A 46 -4.90 -11.72 -6.72
N VAL A 47 -4.55 -12.88 -6.16
CA VAL A 47 -3.77 -12.94 -4.92
C VAL A 47 -2.29 -12.98 -5.29
N PRO A 48 -1.48 -11.98 -4.92
CA PRO A 48 -0.08 -11.92 -5.32
C PRO A 48 0.72 -13.11 -4.76
N VAL A 49 1.62 -13.66 -5.57
CA VAL A 49 2.59 -14.65 -5.09
C VAL A 49 3.58 -13.97 -4.15
N GLY A 50 3.83 -14.59 -2.98
CA GLY A 50 4.76 -14.03 -2.00
C GLY A 50 4.26 -12.72 -1.37
N LEU A 51 2.94 -12.55 -1.24
CA LEU A 51 2.34 -11.40 -0.56
C LEU A 51 2.94 -11.22 0.84
N SER A 52 3.67 -10.12 1.01
CA SER A 52 4.28 -9.68 2.26
C SER A 52 3.65 -8.36 2.70
N HIS A 53 3.89 -7.96 3.94
CA HIS A 53 3.38 -6.69 4.48
C HIS A 53 1.86 -6.51 4.34
N THR A 54 1.08 -7.60 4.50
CA THR A 54 -0.38 -7.61 4.30
C THR A 54 -1.10 -6.58 5.16
N ARG A 55 -0.61 -6.31 6.38
CA ARG A 55 -1.19 -5.29 7.25
C ARG A 55 -1.01 -3.88 6.67
N ARG A 56 0.16 -3.55 6.11
CA ARG A 56 0.40 -2.27 5.43
C ARG A 56 -0.45 -2.11 4.18
N HIS A 57 -0.56 -3.16 3.36
CA HIS A 57 -1.45 -3.14 2.18
C HIS A 57 -2.90 -2.86 2.57
N LEU A 58 -3.41 -3.56 3.59
CA LEU A 58 -4.76 -3.33 4.10
C LEU A 58 -4.92 -1.92 4.72
N GLY A 59 -3.90 -1.42 5.39
CA GLY A 59 -3.85 -0.05 5.91
C GLY A 59 -3.99 0.98 4.78
N LEU A 60 -3.24 0.81 3.69
CA LEU A 60 -3.31 1.68 2.52
C LEU A 60 -4.72 1.71 1.90
N VAL A 61 -5.35 0.54 1.75
CA VAL A 61 -6.74 0.44 1.26
C VAL A 61 -7.72 1.12 2.22
N SER A 62 -7.56 0.90 3.52
CA SER A 62 -8.40 1.54 4.53
C SER A 62 -8.30 3.07 4.48
N ASP A 63 -7.08 3.61 4.36
CA ASP A 63 -6.85 5.05 4.29
C ASP A 63 -7.37 5.64 2.98
N PHE A 64 -7.22 4.93 1.86
CA PHE A 64 -7.78 5.33 0.56
C PHE A 64 -9.30 5.44 0.60
N ILE A 65 -9.98 4.41 1.13
CA ILE A 65 -11.45 4.42 1.29
C ILE A 65 -11.88 5.53 2.26
N ALA A 66 -11.14 5.70 3.36
CA ALA A 66 -11.41 6.77 4.33
C ALA A 66 -11.19 8.17 3.76
N TYR A 67 -10.34 8.33 2.75
CA TYR A 67 -10.12 9.60 2.07
C TYR A 67 -11.22 9.92 1.06
N HIS A 68 -11.61 8.95 0.22
CA HIS A 68 -12.49 9.21 -0.93
C HIS A 68 -13.98 8.94 -0.68
N VAL A 69 -14.31 7.96 0.16
CA VAL A 69 -15.68 7.43 0.26
C VAL A 69 -16.34 7.81 1.57
N LEU A 70 -15.54 7.94 2.63
CA LEU A 70 -16.04 8.12 3.99
C LEU A 70 -15.47 9.40 4.59
N ASN A 71 -16.12 9.92 5.62
CA ASN A 71 -15.56 11.02 6.42
C ASN A 71 -14.77 10.49 7.65
N LYS A 72 -14.69 9.16 7.84
CA LYS A 72 -14.08 8.49 8.99
C LYS A 72 -13.55 7.10 8.61
N PRO A 73 -12.48 6.59 9.25
CA PRO A 73 -11.98 5.24 8.99
C PRO A 73 -12.99 4.13 9.34
N LEU A 74 -12.99 3.04 8.55
CA LEU A 74 -13.82 1.86 8.82
C LEU A 74 -13.26 1.03 9.96
N LYS A 75 -14.06 0.85 11.02
CA LYS A 75 -13.70 0.00 12.16
C LYS A 75 -13.49 -1.47 11.76
N SER A 76 -14.24 -1.95 10.78
CA SER A 76 -14.12 -3.33 10.26
C SER A 76 -12.76 -3.60 9.63
N LEU A 77 -12.23 -2.65 8.84
CA LEU A 77 -10.90 -2.78 8.23
C LEU A 77 -9.79 -2.73 9.28
N ARG A 78 -9.91 -1.85 10.28
CA ARG A 78 -9.00 -1.83 11.43
C ARG A 78 -9.01 -3.17 12.17
N PHE A 79 -10.19 -3.73 12.45
CA PHE A 79 -10.31 -5.04 13.08
C PHE A 79 -9.66 -6.14 12.25
N LEU A 80 -9.94 -6.18 10.94
CA LEU A 80 -9.33 -7.16 10.03
C LEU A 80 -7.79 -7.08 10.05
N GLY A 81 -7.22 -5.87 10.02
CA GLY A 81 -5.77 -5.68 10.14
C GLY A 81 -5.19 -6.19 11.46
N SER A 82 -5.94 -6.06 12.56
CA SER A 82 -5.51 -6.61 13.86
C SER A 82 -5.55 -8.14 13.93
N ALA A 83 -6.36 -8.78 13.11
CA ALA A 83 -6.48 -10.24 13.04
C ALA A 83 -5.42 -10.90 12.15
N LEU A 84 -4.75 -10.14 11.28
CA LEU A 84 -3.65 -10.63 10.45
C LEU A 84 -2.39 -10.85 11.29
N PRO A 85 -1.46 -11.74 10.90
CA PRO A 85 -0.14 -11.84 11.55
C PRO A 85 0.59 -10.49 11.58
N PRO A 86 1.41 -10.22 12.61
CA PRO A 86 2.31 -9.07 12.59
C PRO A 86 3.20 -9.12 11.36
N GLU A 87 3.65 -7.97 10.93
CA GLU A 87 4.63 -7.97 9.85
C GLU A 87 5.92 -8.55 10.40
N ASP A 88 6.41 -9.60 9.76
CA ASP A 88 7.75 -10.09 10.05
C ASP A 88 8.72 -8.94 9.75
N GLU A 89 9.56 -8.60 10.73
CA GLU A 89 10.78 -7.87 10.43
C GLU A 89 11.54 -8.73 9.44
N VAL A 90 11.61 -8.32 8.18
CA VAL A 90 12.40 -9.00 7.15
C VAL A 90 13.85 -8.95 7.64
N GLY A 91 14.28 -10.04 8.29
CA GLY A 91 15.69 -10.35 8.46
C GLY A 91 16.32 -10.47 7.08
N PRO A 92 17.63 -10.16 6.94
CA PRO A 92 18.27 -10.05 5.63
C PRO A 92 18.10 -11.37 4.87
N GLU A 93 17.65 -11.25 3.62
CA GLU A 93 17.59 -12.38 2.70
C GLU A 93 19.01 -12.96 2.57
N VAL A 94 19.19 -14.21 3.00
CA VAL A 94 20.39 -14.98 2.67
C VAL A 94 20.28 -15.38 1.20
N GLY A 95 21.25 -14.91 0.41
CA GLY A 95 21.32 -15.13 -1.05
C GLY A 95 21.74 -16.52 -1.47
#